data_AF-A0A1A8NT91-F1
#
_entry.id   AF-A0A1A8NT91-F1
#
_cell.length_a   1.000
_cell.length_b   1.000
_cell.length_c   1.000
_cell.angle_alpha   90.00
_cell.angle_beta   90.00
_cell.angle_gamma   90.00
#
_symmetry.space_group_name_H-M   'P 1'
#
loop_
_entity.id
_entity.type
_entity.pdbx_description
1 polymer ?
#
loop_
_entity_poly.entity_id
_entity_poly.type
_entity_poly.pdbx_seq_one_letter_code
_entity_poly.pdbx_strand_id
1 'polypeptide(L)'
;QELHPLPKIILEYRQIHKIKSTFIDGILSCIKNKNYISSAWYQTSAVTGRISAKNPNFQALPRQPLQISKMQYIQGKEKEVVTVHPRATFVPQEGWTFLAADFCQVELRLLAHFSSDSELLCIFTNPQADVFTILASQWKGVSLGDVSSEDREHAKRIVYSVVYGAGRERLSGILGVSAEQASRFQDSFLQTYRGVQAFIQRTIQQSHKQGYVVSIMGRRRNLPNIHSPDWAVRMQAERQAVNFVVQGRIAKTCSAGKNYHFSY
;
A
#
# COMPACT_ATOMS: atom_id res chain seq x y z
N GLN A 1 -10.70 1.68 21.45
CA GLN A 1 -9.87 2.81 21.94
C GLN A 1 -10.51 3.56 23.10
N GLU A 2 -11.74 3.23 23.50
CA GLU A 2 -12.51 3.98 24.53
C GLU A 2 -12.33 3.47 25.97
N LEU A 3 -11.77 2.27 26.16
CA LEU A 3 -11.66 1.63 27.48
C LEU A 3 -10.58 2.23 28.39
N HIS A 4 -9.53 2.84 27.83
CA HIS A 4 -8.43 3.41 28.62
C HIS A 4 -7.65 4.46 27.79
N PRO A 5 -7.13 5.54 28.40
CA PRO A 5 -6.34 6.57 27.69
C PRO A 5 -4.95 6.08 27.22
N LEU A 6 -4.37 5.10 27.92
CA LEU A 6 -3.01 4.59 27.64
C LEU A 6 -2.80 4.11 26.19
N PRO A 7 -3.68 3.30 25.57
CA PRO A 7 -3.55 2.95 24.15
C PRO A 7 -3.37 4.14 23.21
N LYS A 8 -4.07 5.25 23.44
CA LYS A 8 -3.94 6.47 22.62
C LYS A 8 -2.54 7.08 22.78
N ILE A 9 -2.06 7.20 24.02
CA ILE A 9 -0.72 7.70 24.34
C ILE A 9 0.37 6.82 23.72
N ILE A 10 0.23 5.50 23.80
CA ILE A 10 1.19 4.55 23.21
C ILE A 10 1.25 4.70 21.68
N LEU A 11 0.10 4.83 21.02
CA LEU A 11 0.04 5.01 19.56
C LEU A 11 0.72 6.31 19.13
N GLU A 12 0.46 7.40 19.84
CA GLU A 12 1.09 8.70 19.62
C GLU A 12 2.61 8.63 19.82
N TYR A 13 3.07 8.05 20.94
CA TYR A 13 4.50 7.83 21.20
C TYR A 13 5.16 7.01 20.08
N ARG A 14 4.56 5.89 19.67
CA ARG A 14 5.12 5.03 18.61
C ARG A 14 5.24 5.78 17.28
N GLN A 15 4.26 6.62 16.96
CA GLN A 15 4.27 7.41 15.73
C GLN A 15 5.40 8.45 15.77
N ILE A 16 5.48 9.25 16.82
CA ILE A 16 6.51 10.29 16.98
C ILE A 16 7.91 9.67 17.06
N HIS A 17 8.07 8.63 17.87
CA HIS A 17 9.34 7.91 18.01
C HIS A 17 9.81 7.33 16.67
N LYS A 18 8.90 6.76 15.87
CA LYS A 18 9.23 6.24 14.54
C LYS A 18 9.74 7.35 13.60
N ILE A 19 9.09 8.51 13.61
CA ILE A 19 9.52 9.67 12.82
C ILE A 19 10.92 10.10 13.22
N LYS A 20 11.14 10.36 14.53
CA LYS A 20 12.42 10.82 15.04
C LYS A 20 13.52 9.79 14.78
N SER A 21 13.36 8.57 15.29
CA SER A 21 14.42 7.55 15.25
C SER A 21 14.76 7.12 13.82
N THR A 22 13.75 6.82 12.99
CA THR A 22 14.01 6.26 11.65
C THR A 22 14.21 7.32 10.59
N PHE A 23 13.39 8.36 10.56
CA PHE A 23 13.35 9.31 9.42
C PHE A 23 14.09 10.62 9.68
N ILE A 24 14.50 10.89 10.93
CA ILE A 24 15.36 12.01 11.26
C ILE A 24 16.75 11.48 11.64
N ASP A 25 16.89 10.88 12.82
CA ASP A 25 18.18 10.43 13.35
C ASP A 25 18.87 9.42 12.42
N GLY A 26 18.11 8.42 11.94
CA GLY A 26 18.62 7.39 11.03
C GLY A 26 18.97 7.91 9.63
N ILE A 27 18.39 9.02 9.19
CA ILE A 27 18.76 9.66 7.91
C ILE A 27 20.00 10.54 8.11
N LEU A 28 20.06 11.29 9.21
CA LEU A 28 21.22 12.10 9.58
C LEU A 28 22.50 11.25 9.69
N SER A 29 22.41 10.03 10.24
CA SER A 29 23.56 9.12 10.32
C SER A 29 24.03 8.58 8.96
N CYS A 30 23.20 8.67 7.91
CA CYS A 30 23.56 8.28 6.55
C CYS A 30 24.22 9.42 5.75
N ILE A 31 24.28 10.63 6.30
CA ILE A 31 24.89 11.80 5.64
C ILE A 31 26.41 11.65 5.72
N LYS A 32 27.04 11.30 4.61
CA LYS A 32 28.51 11.18 4.50
C LYS A 32 29.18 12.51 4.18
N ASN A 33 28.54 13.33 3.34
CA ASN A 33 28.99 14.67 2.97
C ASN A 33 27.90 15.67 3.31
N LYS A 34 28.28 16.86 3.82
CA LYS A 34 27.39 17.81 4.51
C LYS A 34 26.10 18.21 3.75
N ASN A 35 26.07 18.09 2.42
CA ASN A 35 24.99 18.63 1.60
C ASN A 35 24.18 17.58 0.81
N TYR A 36 24.61 16.30 0.78
CA TYR A 36 23.94 15.28 -0.05
C TYR A 36 23.83 13.94 0.65
N ILE A 37 22.78 13.22 0.29
CA ILE A 37 22.49 11.87 0.77
C ILE A 37 22.12 10.98 -0.42
N SER A 38 22.60 9.74 -0.40
CA SER A 38 22.37 8.79 -1.49
C SER A 38 22.05 7.41 -0.93
N SER A 39 21.02 6.77 -1.49
CA SER A 39 20.66 5.39 -1.14
C SER A 39 21.42 4.38 -1.97
N ALA A 40 21.77 3.26 -1.35
CA ALA A 40 22.15 2.06 -2.07
C ALA A 40 20.89 1.32 -2.58
N TRP A 41 20.86 0.98 -3.87
CA TRP A 41 19.74 0.31 -4.52
C TRP A 41 20.06 -1.15 -4.82
N TYR A 42 19.12 -2.04 -4.52
CA TYR A 42 19.26 -3.48 -4.73
C TYR A 42 18.13 -4.01 -5.61
N GLN A 43 18.49 -4.55 -6.78
CA GLN A 43 17.54 -5.06 -7.77
C GLN A 43 17.13 -6.53 -7.50
N THR A 44 17.97 -7.29 -6.80
CA THR A 44 17.82 -8.74 -6.61
C THR A 44 17.23 -9.14 -5.26
N SER A 45 16.97 -8.18 -4.37
CA SER A 45 16.63 -8.46 -2.97
C SER A 45 15.19 -8.92 -2.74
N ALA A 46 14.23 -8.44 -3.54
CA ALA A 46 12.81 -8.76 -3.32
C ALA A 46 12.36 -9.92 -4.20
N VAL A 47 11.69 -10.90 -3.59
CA VAL A 47 11.10 -12.05 -4.31
C VAL A 47 10.08 -11.59 -5.37
N THR A 48 9.38 -10.48 -5.12
CA THR A 48 8.44 -9.85 -6.06
C THR A 48 9.12 -9.15 -7.24
N GLY A 49 10.43 -8.93 -7.16
CA GLY A 49 11.19 -8.18 -8.15
C GLY A 49 11.24 -6.68 -7.97
N ARG A 50 10.64 -6.14 -6.90
CA ARG A 50 10.76 -4.73 -6.52
C ARG A 50 12.21 -4.37 -6.22
N ILE A 51 12.65 -3.21 -6.67
CA ILE A 51 13.92 -2.61 -6.23
C ILE A 51 13.76 -2.22 -4.75
N SER A 52 14.76 -2.49 -3.93
CA SER A 52 14.82 -2.00 -2.54
C SER A 52 15.91 -0.94 -2.36
N ALA A 53 15.71 -0.02 -1.41
CA ALA A 53 16.69 0.98 -1.02
C ALA A 53 17.18 0.77 0.42
N LYS A 54 18.47 1.01 0.67
CA LYS A 54 19.05 1.06 2.02
C LYS A 54 20.00 2.25 2.17
N ASN A 55 20.22 2.65 3.42
CA ASN A 55 21.19 3.67 3.85
C ASN A 55 21.09 5.01 3.10
N PRO A 56 19.94 5.73 3.15
CA PRO A 56 18.69 5.40 3.85
C PRO A 56 17.67 4.69 2.95
N ASN A 57 16.55 4.20 3.50
CA ASN A 57 15.45 3.65 2.71
C ASN A 57 14.43 4.75 2.34
N PHE A 58 14.66 5.47 1.23
CA PHE A 58 13.75 6.52 0.78
C PHE A 58 12.36 6.03 0.37
N GLN A 59 12.20 4.75 0.04
CA GLN A 59 10.90 4.19 -0.33
C GLN A 59 9.93 4.13 0.86
N ALA A 60 10.46 4.13 2.10
CA ALA A 60 9.69 4.02 3.32
C ALA A 60 9.34 5.38 3.95
N LEU A 61 9.77 6.51 3.37
CA LEU A 61 9.48 7.83 3.91
C LEU A 61 7.97 8.07 3.97
N PRO A 62 7.44 8.58 5.11
CA PRO A 62 6.03 8.86 5.26
C PRO A 62 5.57 9.89 4.22
N ARG A 63 4.42 9.65 3.60
CA ARG A 63 3.85 10.55 2.59
C ARG A 63 3.07 11.70 3.21
N GLN A 64 2.37 11.44 4.30
CA GLN A 64 1.56 12.45 4.98
C GLN A 64 2.39 13.15 6.06
N PRO A 65 2.20 14.47 6.24
CA PRO A 65 2.76 15.17 7.38
C PRO A 65 2.16 14.67 8.69
N LEU A 66 2.95 14.74 9.76
CA LEU A 66 2.50 14.47 11.12
C LEU A 66 2.25 15.79 11.85
N GLN A 67 1.08 15.92 12.46
CA GLN A 67 0.82 17.00 13.41
C GLN A 67 1.18 16.54 14.82
N ILE A 68 1.97 17.34 15.52
CA ILE A 68 2.43 17.08 16.89
C ILE A 68 1.95 18.24 17.75
N SER A 69 1.16 17.93 18.78
CA SER A 69 0.80 18.93 19.79
C SER A 69 1.94 19.05 20.79
N LYS A 70 2.53 20.24 20.93
CA LYS A 70 3.53 20.47 21.97
C LYS A 70 2.84 20.44 23.34
N MET A 71 3.32 19.57 24.23
CA MET A 71 2.94 19.64 25.65
C MET A 71 3.56 20.92 26.23
N GLN A 72 2.71 21.86 26.62
CA GLN A 72 3.13 23.07 27.31
C GLN A 72 2.80 22.92 28.80
N TYR A 73 3.78 23.21 29.67
CA TYR A 73 3.65 23.10 31.13
C TYR A 73 3.12 24.38 31.80
N ILE A 74 2.84 25.43 31.01
CA ILE A 74 2.36 26.74 31.50
C ILE A 74 0.86 26.84 31.23
N GLN A 75 0.06 26.99 32.29
CA GLN A 75 -1.39 27.20 32.17
C GLN A 75 -1.69 28.53 31.45
N GLY A 76 -2.55 28.50 30.43
CA GLY A 76 -3.11 29.69 29.78
C GLY A 76 -2.57 30.05 28.40
N LYS A 77 -1.62 29.29 27.81
CA LYS A 77 -1.21 29.46 26.41
C LYS A 77 -1.87 28.42 25.50
N GLU A 78 -2.26 28.85 24.31
CA GLU A 78 -2.86 27.98 23.28
C GLU A 78 -1.92 26.81 22.93
N LYS A 79 -2.52 25.63 22.69
CA LYS A 79 -1.78 24.44 22.24
C LYS A 79 -1.10 24.73 20.91
N GLU A 80 0.23 24.83 20.94
CA GLU A 80 1.01 24.97 19.72
C GLU A 80 1.07 23.62 18.99
N VAL A 81 0.59 23.59 17.75
CA VAL A 81 0.63 22.42 16.87
C VAL A 81 1.75 22.60 15.86
N VAL A 82 2.68 21.65 15.80
CA VAL A 82 3.78 21.63 14.83
C VAL A 82 3.51 20.57 13.78
N THR A 83 3.65 20.95 12.52
CA THR A 83 3.54 20.01 11.39
C THR A 83 4.94 19.58 10.97
N VAL A 84 5.21 18.27 11.02
CA VAL A 84 6.48 17.66 10.62
C VAL A 84 6.27 16.86 9.35
N HIS A 85 6.97 17.23 8.27
CA HIS A 85 6.94 16.51 7.01
C HIS A 85 8.33 16.02 6.62
N PRO A 86 8.70 14.76 6.91
CA PRO A 86 10.05 14.25 6.62
C PRO A 86 10.47 14.39 5.16
N ARG A 87 9.57 14.29 4.17
CA ARG A 87 10.00 14.49 2.77
C ARG A 87 10.30 15.94 2.40
N ALA A 88 9.85 16.91 3.21
CA ALA A 88 10.06 18.34 2.92
C ALA A 88 11.48 18.78 3.27
N THR A 89 12.24 17.95 3.99
CA THR A 89 13.66 18.21 4.29
C THR A 89 14.58 17.93 3.11
N PHE A 90 14.08 17.27 2.06
CA PHE A 90 14.83 17.04 0.83
C PHE A 90 14.48 18.15 -0.13
N VAL A 91 15.46 19.00 -0.42
CA VAL A 91 15.32 20.13 -1.33
C VAL A 91 16.19 19.90 -2.57
N PRO A 92 15.76 20.35 -3.76
CA PRO A 92 16.59 20.30 -4.94
C PRO A 92 17.77 21.27 -4.78
N GLN A 93 18.82 21.08 -5.58
CA GLN A 93 19.89 22.06 -5.69
C GLN A 93 19.32 23.41 -6.20
N GLU A 94 19.97 24.51 -5.83
CA GLU A 94 19.60 25.85 -6.32
C GLU A 94 19.54 25.90 -7.86
N GLY A 95 18.46 26.47 -8.39
CA GLY A 95 18.16 26.49 -9.83
C GLY A 95 17.47 25.23 -10.38
N TRP A 96 17.24 24.21 -9.55
CA TRP A 96 16.60 22.95 -9.95
C TRP A 96 15.22 22.77 -9.28
N THR A 97 14.39 21.92 -9.87
CA THR A 97 13.11 21.51 -9.30
C THR A 97 12.96 19.99 -9.35
N PHE A 98 12.20 19.41 -8.40
CA PHE A 98 11.86 18.00 -8.45
C PHE A 98 10.65 17.78 -9.36
N LEU A 99 10.80 16.86 -10.31
CA LEU A 99 9.71 16.32 -11.11
C LEU A 99 9.33 14.93 -10.57
N ALA A 100 8.06 14.74 -10.24
CA ALA A 100 7.53 13.44 -9.81
C ALA A 100 6.52 12.92 -10.83
N ALA A 101 6.67 11.65 -11.22
CA ALA A 101 5.72 10.93 -12.06
C ALA A 101 5.29 9.64 -11.32
N ASP A 102 3.99 9.47 -11.11
CA ASP A 102 3.41 8.30 -10.44
C ASP A 102 2.32 7.69 -11.32
N PHE A 103 2.21 6.35 -11.28
CA PHE A 103 1.18 5.65 -12.03
C PHE A 103 -0.13 5.63 -11.23
N CYS A 104 -1.16 6.28 -11.76
CA CYS A 104 -2.48 6.32 -11.15
C CYS A 104 -3.10 4.91 -11.05
N GLN A 105 -3.28 4.44 -9.80
CA GLN A 105 -3.95 3.17 -9.45
C GLN A 105 -3.41 1.93 -10.20
N VAL A 106 -2.09 1.86 -10.43
CA VAL A 106 -1.49 0.80 -11.26
C VAL A 106 -1.85 -0.61 -10.81
N GLU A 107 -1.86 -0.91 -9.50
CA GLU A 107 -2.16 -2.28 -9.03
C GLU A 107 -3.61 -2.68 -9.39
N LEU A 108 -4.56 -1.74 -9.27
CA LEU A 108 -5.98 -1.99 -9.53
C LEU A 108 -6.27 -2.07 -11.03
N ARG A 109 -5.61 -1.26 -11.85
CA ARG A 109 -5.69 -1.38 -13.32
C ARG A 109 -5.13 -2.72 -13.80
N LEU A 110 -4.06 -3.20 -13.18
CA LEU A 110 -3.52 -4.52 -13.46
C LEU A 110 -4.45 -5.63 -12.99
N LEU A 111 -5.06 -5.48 -11.82
CA LEU A 111 -6.09 -6.40 -11.36
C LEU A 111 -7.23 -6.48 -12.39
N ALA A 112 -7.78 -5.35 -12.84
CA ALA A 112 -8.83 -5.29 -13.85
C ALA A 112 -8.42 -6.00 -15.15
N HIS A 113 -7.18 -5.80 -15.59
CA HIS A 113 -6.63 -6.49 -16.76
C HIS A 113 -6.57 -8.02 -16.56
N PHE A 114 -6.04 -8.49 -15.42
CA PHE A 114 -5.91 -9.93 -15.15
C PHE A 114 -7.24 -10.62 -14.86
N SER A 115 -8.16 -9.91 -14.21
CA SER A 115 -9.48 -10.40 -13.90
C SER A 115 -10.41 -10.38 -15.10
N SER A 116 -10.18 -9.46 -16.04
CA SER A 116 -11.13 -9.12 -17.11
C SER A 116 -12.53 -8.84 -16.55
N ASP A 117 -12.58 -8.22 -15.37
CA ASP A 117 -13.82 -7.93 -14.67
C ASP A 117 -14.53 -6.74 -15.31
N SER A 118 -15.78 -6.94 -15.75
CA SER A 118 -16.53 -5.95 -16.53
C SER A 118 -16.77 -4.66 -15.75
N GLU A 119 -17.07 -4.74 -14.45
CA GLU A 119 -17.32 -3.56 -13.61
C GLU A 119 -16.03 -2.75 -13.43
N LEU A 120 -14.91 -3.40 -13.10
CA LEU A 120 -13.63 -2.70 -12.99
C LEU A 120 -13.16 -2.11 -14.32
N LEU A 121 -13.31 -2.85 -15.42
CA LEU A 121 -12.95 -2.35 -16.76
C LEU A 121 -13.83 -1.15 -17.15
N CYS A 122 -15.14 -1.21 -16.87
CA CYS A 122 -16.06 -0.10 -17.11
C CYS A 122 -15.59 1.17 -16.38
N ILE A 123 -15.27 1.07 -15.09
CA ILE A 123 -14.79 2.23 -14.31
C ILE A 123 -13.53 2.84 -14.93
N PHE A 124 -12.58 2.01 -15.40
CA PHE A 124 -11.34 2.49 -16.01
C PHE A 124 -11.47 2.98 -17.45
N THR A 125 -12.65 2.90 -18.07
CA THR A 125 -12.93 3.53 -19.37
C THR A 125 -12.80 5.05 -19.27
N ASN A 126 -13.13 5.62 -18.11
CA ASN A 126 -12.80 7.01 -17.81
C ASN A 126 -11.37 7.09 -17.23
N PRO A 127 -10.40 7.73 -17.90
CA PRO A 127 -9.03 7.81 -17.44
C PRO A 127 -8.87 8.50 -16.08
N GLN A 128 -9.77 9.43 -15.76
CA GLN A 128 -9.76 10.25 -14.55
C GLN A 128 -10.57 9.63 -13.40
N ALA A 129 -11.21 8.46 -13.61
CA ALA A 129 -11.99 7.82 -12.57
C ALA A 129 -11.11 7.42 -11.37
N ASP A 130 -11.52 7.86 -10.18
CA ASP A 130 -10.94 7.39 -8.94
C ASP A 130 -11.81 6.30 -8.32
N VAL A 131 -11.44 5.05 -8.59
CA VAL A 131 -12.17 3.87 -8.09
C VAL A 131 -12.34 3.92 -6.57
N PHE A 132 -11.35 4.45 -5.83
CA PHE A 132 -11.44 4.49 -4.38
C PHE A 132 -12.45 5.52 -3.89
N THR A 133 -12.55 6.66 -4.57
CA THR A 133 -13.59 7.67 -4.30
C THR A 133 -14.97 7.14 -4.65
N ILE A 134 -15.11 6.45 -5.79
CA ILE A 134 -16.37 5.83 -6.21
C ILE A 134 -16.83 4.79 -5.18
N LEU A 135 -15.92 3.90 -4.78
CA LEU A 135 -16.21 2.89 -3.77
C LEU A 135 -16.50 3.49 -2.40
N ALA A 136 -15.78 4.54 -1.99
CA ALA A 136 -16.04 5.24 -0.73
C ALA A 136 -17.43 5.90 -0.73
N SER A 137 -17.80 6.54 -1.84
CA SER A 137 -19.13 7.14 -2.05
C SER A 137 -20.24 6.10 -1.95
N GLN A 138 -20.10 4.97 -2.66
CA GLN A 138 -21.06 3.87 -2.61
C GLN A 138 -21.17 3.26 -1.21
N TRP A 139 -20.05 3.08 -0.52
CA TRP A 139 -20.01 2.48 0.81
C TRP A 139 -20.61 3.40 1.89
N LYS A 140 -20.34 4.70 1.82
CA LYS A 140 -20.89 5.69 2.77
C LYS A 140 -22.28 6.19 2.39
N GLY A 141 -22.75 5.93 1.18
CA GLY A 141 -24.01 6.47 0.67
C GLY A 141 -23.98 8.00 0.49
N VAL A 142 -22.80 8.56 0.20
CA VAL A 142 -22.60 10.01 0.01
C VAL A 142 -22.26 10.32 -1.46
N SER A 143 -22.41 11.57 -1.90
CA SER A 143 -22.02 11.95 -3.26
C SER A 143 -20.50 11.88 -3.45
N LEU A 144 -20.02 11.76 -4.69
CA LEU A 144 -18.57 11.72 -4.99
C LEU A 144 -17.82 12.95 -4.46
N GLY A 145 -18.47 14.13 -4.43
CA GLY A 145 -17.89 15.38 -3.96
C GLY A 145 -17.73 15.45 -2.44
N ASP A 146 -18.52 14.67 -1.70
CA ASP A 146 -18.52 14.66 -0.24
C ASP A 146 -17.56 13.63 0.36
N VAL A 147 -16.86 12.87 -0.50
CA VAL A 147 -15.88 11.88 -0.07
C VAL A 147 -14.62 12.57 0.41
N SER A 148 -14.29 12.41 1.69
CA SER A 148 -13.05 12.96 2.24
C SER A 148 -11.81 12.19 1.77
N SER A 149 -10.63 12.81 1.90
CA SER A 149 -9.36 12.13 1.64
C SER A 149 -9.11 10.94 2.57
N GLU A 150 -9.65 10.98 3.80
CA GLU A 150 -9.59 9.89 4.76
C GLU A 150 -10.46 8.71 4.30
N ASP A 151 -11.68 8.99 3.85
CA ASP A 151 -12.61 7.98 3.32
C ASP A 151 -12.00 7.26 2.11
N ARG A 152 -11.37 8.01 1.22
CA ARG A 152 -10.68 7.46 0.06
C ARG A 152 -9.53 6.52 0.45
N GLU A 153 -8.69 6.91 1.41
CA GLU A 153 -7.60 6.04 1.86
C GLU A 153 -8.13 4.81 2.63
N HIS A 154 -9.24 4.97 3.35
CA HIS A 154 -9.93 3.86 4.01
C HIS A 154 -10.48 2.86 3.00
N ALA A 155 -11.23 3.32 1.99
CA ALA A 155 -11.73 2.48 0.90
C ALA A 155 -10.61 1.74 0.17
N LYS A 156 -9.49 2.42 -0.10
CA LYS A 156 -8.28 1.81 -0.68
C LYS A 156 -7.72 0.69 0.19
N ARG A 157 -7.65 0.87 1.51
CA ARG A 157 -7.20 -0.20 2.43
C ARG A 157 -8.14 -1.39 2.41
N ILE A 158 -9.45 -1.17 2.31
CA ILE A 158 -10.47 -2.21 2.23
C ILE A 158 -10.30 -3.01 0.94
N VAL A 159 -10.27 -2.34 -0.22
CA VAL A 159 -10.11 -2.98 -1.54
C VAL A 159 -8.88 -3.87 -1.58
N TYR A 160 -7.71 -3.34 -1.21
CA TYR A 160 -6.50 -4.14 -1.22
C TYR A 160 -6.50 -5.25 -0.17
N SER A 161 -7.22 -5.09 0.94
CA SER A 161 -7.38 -6.17 1.91
C SER A 161 -8.23 -7.31 1.35
N VAL A 162 -9.31 -7.00 0.65
CA VAL A 162 -10.17 -8.01 0.01
C VAL A 162 -9.44 -8.70 -1.14
N VAL A 163 -8.85 -7.94 -2.07
CA VAL A 163 -8.15 -8.47 -3.26
C VAL A 163 -6.99 -9.39 -2.89
N TYR A 164 -6.23 -9.03 -1.85
CA TYR A 164 -5.04 -9.77 -1.42
C TYR A 164 -5.30 -10.79 -0.31
N GLY A 165 -6.59 -11.07 -0.02
CA GLY A 165 -7.01 -12.10 0.92
C GLY A 165 -6.56 -11.83 2.35
N ALA A 166 -6.62 -10.58 2.82
CA ALA A 166 -6.45 -10.29 4.24
C ALA A 166 -7.42 -11.18 5.04
N GLY A 167 -6.93 -11.79 6.13
CA GLY A 167 -7.78 -12.62 6.98
C GLY A 167 -8.93 -11.80 7.57
N ARG A 168 -10.04 -12.47 7.86
CA ARG A 168 -11.28 -11.88 8.42
C ARG A 168 -11.03 -10.90 9.57
N GLU A 169 -10.15 -11.26 10.50
CA GLU A 169 -9.77 -10.41 11.65
C GLU A 169 -9.11 -9.10 11.24
N ARG A 170 -8.23 -9.15 10.23
CA ARG A 170 -7.57 -7.95 9.71
C ARG A 170 -8.57 -7.06 8.97
N LEU A 171 -9.48 -7.64 8.19
CA LEU A 171 -10.51 -6.89 7.48
C LEU A 171 -11.49 -6.25 8.46
N SER A 172 -11.92 -6.98 9.50
CA SER A 172 -12.73 -6.48 10.61
C SER A 172 -12.07 -5.28 11.29
N GLY A 173 -10.79 -5.38 11.66
CA GLY A 173 -10.06 -4.27 12.28
C GLY A 173 -9.87 -3.05 11.36
N ILE A 174 -9.84 -3.24 10.04
CA ILE A 174 -9.80 -2.13 9.08
C ILE A 174 -11.19 -1.49 8.96
N LEU A 175 -12.25 -2.28 8.86
CA LEU A 175 -13.62 -1.81 8.71
C LEU A 175 -14.21 -1.23 10.01
N GLY A 176 -13.68 -1.64 11.17
CA GLY A 176 -14.26 -1.29 12.48
C GLY A 176 -15.56 -2.05 12.78
N VAL A 177 -15.77 -3.21 12.16
CA VAL A 177 -17.00 -4.01 12.26
C VAL A 177 -16.70 -5.41 12.79
N SER A 178 -17.72 -6.20 13.12
CA SER A 178 -17.51 -7.58 13.58
C SER A 178 -16.86 -8.46 12.50
N ALA A 179 -16.20 -9.55 12.90
CA ALA A 179 -15.61 -10.52 11.98
C ALA A 179 -16.64 -11.07 10.98
N GLU A 180 -17.87 -11.33 11.42
CA GLU A 180 -18.96 -11.80 10.56
C GLU A 180 -19.39 -10.73 9.55
N GLN A 181 -19.55 -9.48 9.96
CA GLN A 181 -19.88 -8.37 9.07
C GLN A 181 -18.78 -8.16 8.02
N ALA A 182 -17.51 -8.26 8.42
CA ALA A 182 -16.38 -8.19 7.50
C ALA A 182 -16.40 -9.32 6.47
N SER A 183 -16.78 -10.54 6.86
CA SER A 183 -16.93 -11.68 5.94
C SER A 183 -18.04 -11.43 4.92
N ARG A 184 -19.22 -11.01 5.39
CA ARG A 184 -20.36 -10.69 4.51
C ARG A 184 -20.02 -9.57 3.53
N PHE A 185 -19.28 -8.57 3.99
CA PHE A 185 -18.78 -7.49 3.14
C PHE A 185 -17.83 -8.02 2.06
N GLN A 186 -16.86 -8.88 2.44
CA GLN A 186 -15.94 -9.50 1.50
C GLN A 186 -16.69 -10.33 0.44
N ASP A 187 -17.68 -11.12 0.86
CA ASP A 187 -18.48 -11.95 -0.03
C ASP A 187 -19.28 -11.08 -1.02
N SER A 188 -19.95 -10.04 -0.52
CA SER A 188 -20.67 -9.08 -1.36
C SER A 188 -19.75 -8.38 -2.36
N PHE A 189 -18.55 -7.94 -1.93
CA PHE A 189 -17.58 -7.31 -2.82
C PHE A 189 -17.14 -8.26 -3.95
N LEU A 190 -16.85 -9.52 -3.63
CA LEU A 190 -16.44 -10.51 -4.62
C LEU A 190 -17.60 -10.95 -5.53
N GLN A 191 -18.85 -10.89 -5.05
CA GLN A 191 -20.04 -11.12 -5.87
C GLN A 191 -20.31 -9.99 -6.88
N THR A 192 -19.99 -8.75 -6.53
CA THR A 192 -20.02 -7.61 -7.44
C THR A 192 -18.90 -7.73 -8.49
N TYR A 193 -17.66 -7.99 -8.04
CA TYR A 193 -16.49 -8.12 -8.90
C TYR A 193 -16.15 -9.60 -9.22
N ARG A 194 -17.06 -10.28 -9.91
CA ARG A 194 -16.98 -11.73 -10.16
C ARG A 194 -15.72 -12.14 -10.94
N GLY A 195 -15.25 -11.29 -11.86
CA GLY A 195 -14.02 -11.55 -12.60
C GLY A 195 -12.81 -11.59 -11.68
N VAL A 196 -12.79 -10.74 -10.64
CA VAL A 196 -11.74 -10.73 -9.61
C VAL A 196 -11.76 -12.03 -8.82
N GLN A 197 -12.94 -12.47 -8.36
CA GLN A 197 -13.09 -13.75 -7.66
C GLN A 197 -12.60 -14.93 -8.52
N ALA A 198 -13.01 -14.98 -9.79
CA ALA A 198 -12.60 -16.02 -10.73
C ALA A 198 -11.08 -16.01 -10.99
N PHE A 199 -10.46 -14.83 -11.06
CA PHE A 199 -9.01 -14.69 -11.19
C PHE A 199 -8.26 -15.22 -9.95
N ILE A 200 -8.72 -14.86 -8.75
CA ILE A 200 -8.15 -15.35 -7.49
C ILE A 200 -8.19 -16.88 -7.44
N GLN A 201 -9.35 -17.47 -7.71
CA GLN A 201 -9.54 -18.93 -7.69
C GLN A 201 -8.67 -19.64 -8.73
N ARG A 202 -8.63 -19.14 -9.97
CA ARG A 202 -7.75 -19.70 -11.02
C ARG A 202 -6.28 -19.62 -10.64
N THR A 203 -5.83 -18.51 -10.07
CA THR A 203 -4.44 -18.33 -9.64
C THR A 203 -4.06 -19.30 -8.52
N ILE A 204 -4.96 -19.49 -7.54
CA ILE A 204 -4.77 -20.45 -6.46
C ILE A 204 -4.71 -21.87 -7.02
N GLN A 205 -5.67 -22.28 -7.84
CA GLN A 205 -5.70 -23.60 -8.46
C GLN A 205 -4.45 -23.89 -9.30
N GLN A 206 -4.00 -22.91 -10.09
CA GLN A 206 -2.75 -23.03 -10.83
C GLN A 206 -1.54 -23.20 -9.91
N SER A 207 -1.48 -22.42 -8.82
CA SER A 207 -0.38 -22.51 -7.85
C SER A 207 -0.31 -23.89 -7.17
N HIS A 208 -1.47 -24.50 -6.89
CA HIS A 208 -1.55 -25.88 -6.41
C HIS A 208 -1.10 -26.87 -7.46
N LYS A 209 -1.55 -26.74 -8.72
CA LYS A 209 -1.15 -27.69 -9.77
C LYS A 209 0.36 -27.66 -10.07
N GLN A 210 1.00 -26.49 -9.97
CA GLN A 210 2.36 -26.29 -10.47
C GLN A 210 3.42 -26.15 -9.35
N GLY A 211 3.02 -25.80 -8.12
CA GLY A 211 3.96 -25.46 -7.04
C GLY A 211 4.60 -24.06 -7.16
N TYR A 212 4.21 -23.28 -8.17
CA TYR A 212 4.72 -21.94 -8.43
C TYR A 212 3.69 -21.07 -9.17
N VAL A 213 3.96 -19.77 -9.23
CA VAL A 213 3.23 -18.81 -10.07
C VAL A 213 4.19 -18.02 -10.96
N VAL A 214 3.67 -17.51 -12.07
CA VAL A 214 4.45 -16.74 -13.05
C VAL A 214 3.78 -15.37 -13.25
N SER A 215 4.57 -14.30 -13.26
CA SER A 215 4.08 -12.97 -13.61
C SER A 215 3.92 -12.82 -15.12
N ILE A 216 3.19 -11.81 -15.59
CA ILE A 216 2.95 -11.62 -17.04
C ILE A 216 4.23 -11.55 -17.90
N MET A 217 5.35 -11.12 -17.31
CA MET A 217 6.65 -11.02 -18.00
C MET A 217 7.55 -12.26 -17.74
N GLY A 218 6.97 -13.39 -17.35
CA GLY A 218 7.68 -14.66 -17.21
C GLY A 218 8.47 -14.85 -15.90
N ARG A 219 8.38 -13.93 -14.92
CA ARG A 219 9.08 -14.13 -13.64
C ARG A 219 8.37 -15.18 -12.81
N ARG A 220 9.07 -16.26 -12.46
CA ARG A 220 8.54 -17.34 -11.61
C ARG A 220 8.78 -17.07 -10.13
N ARG A 221 7.80 -17.40 -9.28
CA ARG A 221 7.92 -17.49 -7.82
C ARG A 221 7.49 -18.87 -7.37
N ASN A 222 8.42 -19.61 -6.76
CA ASN A 222 8.13 -20.89 -6.12
C ASN A 222 7.38 -20.67 -4.80
N LEU A 223 6.42 -21.56 -4.52
CA LEU A 223 5.58 -21.53 -3.32
C LEU A 223 5.70 -22.88 -2.62
N PRO A 224 6.81 -23.16 -1.90
CA PRO A 224 7.04 -24.49 -1.30
C PRO A 224 5.94 -24.91 -0.33
N ASN A 225 5.29 -23.93 0.30
CA ASN A 225 4.25 -24.11 1.30
C ASN A 225 2.84 -24.26 0.71
N ILE A 226 2.66 -24.24 -0.61
CA ILE A 226 1.33 -24.35 -1.23
C ILE A 226 0.67 -25.71 -0.98
N HIS A 227 1.48 -26.74 -0.74
CA HIS A 227 1.02 -28.10 -0.41
C HIS A 227 1.12 -28.42 1.08
N SER A 228 1.37 -27.42 1.94
CA SER A 228 1.51 -27.67 3.37
C SER A 228 0.22 -28.28 3.94
N PRO A 229 0.29 -29.30 4.80
CA PRO A 229 -0.88 -29.83 5.50
C PRO A 229 -1.46 -28.81 6.47
N ASP A 230 -0.61 -27.92 7.02
CA ASP A 230 -1.03 -26.80 7.86
C ASP A 230 -1.84 -25.79 7.04
N TRP A 231 -3.10 -25.62 7.43
CA TRP A 231 -4.04 -24.74 6.76
C TRP A 231 -3.59 -23.28 6.77
N ALA A 232 -3.04 -22.77 7.88
CA ALA A 232 -2.62 -21.37 7.99
C ALA A 232 -1.41 -21.08 7.07
N VAL A 233 -0.46 -22.02 7.02
CA VAL A 233 0.72 -21.95 6.16
C VAL A 233 0.32 -22.02 4.68
N ARG A 234 -0.59 -22.94 4.33
CA ARG A 234 -1.13 -23.08 2.97
C ARG A 234 -1.89 -21.82 2.53
N MET A 235 -2.79 -21.29 3.36
CA MET A 235 -3.51 -20.04 3.11
C MET A 235 -2.56 -18.85 2.94
N GLN A 236 -1.43 -18.82 3.65
CA GLN A 236 -0.41 -17.80 3.44
C GLN A 236 0.26 -17.94 2.07
N ALA A 237 0.55 -19.16 1.61
CA ALA A 237 1.12 -19.40 0.29
C ALA A 237 0.14 -19.01 -0.84
N GLU A 238 -1.14 -19.31 -0.71
CA GLU A 238 -2.19 -18.91 -1.66
C GLU A 238 -2.29 -17.38 -1.80
N ARG A 239 -2.27 -16.65 -0.67
CA ARG A 239 -2.24 -15.19 -0.67
C ARG A 239 -0.98 -14.64 -1.32
N GLN A 240 0.17 -15.27 -1.07
CA GLN A 240 1.42 -14.90 -1.72
C GLN A 240 1.38 -15.10 -3.24
N ALA A 241 0.67 -16.14 -3.71
CA ALA A 241 0.49 -16.44 -5.13
C ALA A 241 -0.24 -15.29 -5.84
N VAL A 242 -1.43 -14.94 -5.36
CA VAL A 242 -2.26 -13.85 -5.90
C VAL A 242 -1.52 -12.52 -5.87
N ASN A 243 -0.91 -12.19 -4.73
CA ASN A 243 -0.15 -10.94 -4.57
C ASN A 243 1.02 -10.86 -5.55
N PHE A 244 1.71 -11.97 -5.79
CA PHE A 244 2.84 -11.98 -6.71
C PHE A 244 2.43 -11.73 -8.16
N VAL A 245 1.32 -12.30 -8.62
CA VAL A 245 0.85 -12.12 -9.99
C VAL A 245 0.50 -10.65 -10.25
N VAL A 246 -0.20 -10.00 -9.32
CA VAL A 246 -0.57 -8.58 -9.44
C VAL A 246 0.66 -7.66 -9.27
N GLN A 247 1.48 -7.88 -8.23
CA GLN A 247 2.59 -6.97 -7.90
C GLN A 247 3.84 -7.17 -8.76
N GLY A 248 4.06 -8.37 -9.30
CA GLY A 248 5.27 -8.71 -10.05
C GLY A 248 5.44 -7.91 -11.34
N ARG A 249 4.35 -7.35 -11.89
CA ARG A 249 4.40 -6.46 -13.06
C ARG A 249 4.77 -5.04 -12.70
N ILE A 250 4.25 -4.48 -11.59
CA ILE A 250 4.52 -3.09 -11.17
C ILE A 250 6.01 -2.85 -11.03
N ALA A 251 6.71 -3.80 -10.39
CA ALA A 251 8.14 -3.72 -10.19
C ALA A 251 8.91 -3.55 -11.52
N LYS A 252 8.49 -4.23 -12.58
CA LYS A 252 9.12 -4.11 -13.91
C LYS A 252 8.55 -2.98 -14.76
N THR A 253 7.26 -2.63 -14.70
CA THR A 253 6.73 -1.45 -15.41
C THR A 253 7.37 -0.17 -14.88
N CYS A 254 7.56 -0.06 -13.57
CA CYS A 254 8.31 1.05 -12.97
C CYS A 254 9.79 1.03 -13.42
N SER A 255 10.42 -0.14 -13.54
CA SER A 255 11.80 -0.25 -14.06
C SER A 255 11.90 0.02 -15.55
N ALA A 256 10.91 -0.40 -16.35
CA ALA A 256 10.86 -0.17 -17.79
C ALA A 256 10.62 1.31 -18.09
N GLY A 257 9.66 1.95 -17.39
CA GLY A 257 9.44 3.39 -17.48
C GLY A 257 10.69 4.20 -17.12
N LYS A 258 11.46 3.76 -16.10
CA LYS A 258 12.79 4.33 -15.83
C LYS A 258 13.73 4.15 -17.03
N ASN A 259 13.88 2.92 -17.53
CA ASN A 259 14.78 2.66 -18.66
C ASN A 259 14.43 3.46 -19.93
N TYR A 260 13.14 3.63 -20.26
CA TYR A 260 12.72 4.42 -21.42
C TYR A 260 12.96 5.93 -21.25
N HIS A 261 12.92 6.47 -20.03
CA HIS A 261 13.25 7.89 -19.77
C HIS A 261 14.76 8.16 -19.65
N PHE A 262 15.56 7.17 -19.26
CA PHE A 262 17.02 7.29 -19.20
C PHE A 262 17.74 6.90 -20.50
N SER A 263 17.01 6.58 -21.58
CA SER A 263 17.58 6.22 -22.90
C SER A 263 17.53 7.36 -23.94
N TYR A 264 17.41 8.62 -23.49
CA TYR A 264 17.55 9.81 -24.34
C TYR A 264 18.64 10.72 -23.79
#